data_AF-W1YQD3-F1
#
_entry.id   AF-W1YQD3-F1
#
_cell.length_a   1.000
_cell.length_b   1.000
_cell.length_c   1.000
_cell.angle_alpha   90.00
_cell.angle_beta   90.00
_cell.angle_gamma   90.00
#
_symmetry.space_group_name_H-M   'P 1'
#
loop_
_entity.id
_entity.type
_entity.pdbx_description
1 polymer ?
#
loop_
_entity_poly.entity_id
_entity_poly.type
_entity_poly.pdbx_seq_one_letter_code
_entity_poly.pdbx_strand_id
1 'polypeptide(L)'
;GAQHGMTAIYGAIIVAGLFTFIVAPFFSRLIRLFPPVVTGTIITLIGINLMPVAINWMGGGVGNPEFGSYTNIGLGFLTFLIVVFVYKFAKGFLSNLSVLIGLIAGTAIAFAMG
;
A
#
# COMPACT_ATOMS: atom_id res chain seq x y z
N GLY A 1 4.71 -20.09 -6.00
CA GLY A 1 3.81 -19.49 -4.99
C GLY A 1 2.67 -20.42 -4.63
N ALA A 2 1.80 -20.76 -5.59
CA ALA A 2 0.55 -21.51 -5.34
C ALA A 2 0.72 -22.93 -4.76
N GLN A 3 1.90 -23.56 -4.85
CA GLN A 3 2.12 -24.93 -4.34
C GLN A 3 3.13 -25.04 -3.18
N HIS A 4 3.85 -23.98 -2.81
CA HIS A 4 4.93 -24.06 -1.81
C HIS A 4 4.74 -23.15 -0.57
N GLY A 5 3.55 -22.59 -0.38
CA GLY A 5 3.17 -21.89 0.86
C GLY A 5 3.98 -20.62 1.17
N MET A 6 3.83 -20.15 2.41
CA MET A 6 4.42 -18.90 2.91
C MET A 6 5.95 -18.96 3.07
N THR A 7 6.50 -20.14 3.37
CA THR A 7 7.95 -20.37 3.48
C THR A 7 8.68 -20.14 2.16
N ALA A 8 8.09 -20.55 1.04
CA ALA A 8 8.68 -20.29 -0.28
C ALA A 8 8.63 -18.81 -0.67
N ILE A 9 7.61 -18.07 -0.24
CA ILE A 9 7.55 -16.61 -0.46
C ILE A 9 8.71 -15.93 0.28
N TYR A 10 8.91 -16.27 1.55
CA TYR A 10 10.02 -15.71 2.33
C TYR A 10 11.39 -16.10 1.76
N GLY A 11 11.58 -17.36 1.35
CA GLY A 11 12.82 -17.81 0.70
C GLY A 11 13.08 -17.07 -0.62
N ALA A 12 12.04 -16.87 -1.44
CA ALA A 12 12.15 -16.13 -2.70
C ALA A 12 12.50 -14.65 -2.48
N ILE A 13 11.91 -14.00 -1.47
CA ILE A 13 12.22 -12.59 -1.14
C ILE A 13 13.68 -12.43 -0.72
N ILE A 14 14.20 -13.34 0.11
CA ILE A 14 15.61 -13.31 0.56
C ILE A 14 16.56 -13.47 -0.62
N VAL A 15 16.33 -14.47 -1.48
CA VAL A 15 17.16 -14.73 -2.66
C VAL A 15 17.08 -13.58 -3.67
N ALA A 16 15.88 -13.06 -3.91
CA ALA A 16 15.69 -11.89 -4.78
C ALA A 16 16.41 -10.66 -4.23
N GLY A 17 16.32 -10.40 -2.92
CA GLY A 17 17.02 -9.31 -2.25
C GLY A 17 18.54 -9.42 -2.40
N LEU A 18 19.11 -10.60 -2.13
CA LEU A 18 20.54 -10.83 -2.28
C LEU A 18 21.01 -10.66 -3.73
N PHE A 19 20.24 -11.19 -4.69
CA PHE A 19 20.51 -11.02 -6.11
C PHE A 19 20.46 -9.54 -6.53
N THR A 20 19.43 -8.81 -6.13
CA THR A 20 19.32 -7.37 -6.43
C THR A 20 20.47 -6.56 -5.84
N PHE A 21 20.95 -6.90 -4.64
CA PHE A 21 22.10 -6.23 -4.02
C PHE A 21 23.39 -6.42 -4.84
N ILE A 22 23.65 -7.64 -5.32
CA ILE A 22 24.83 -7.95 -6.14
C ILE A 22 24.74 -7.25 -7.51
N VAL A 23 23.55 -7.17 -8.10
CA VAL A 23 23.33 -6.60 -9.43
C VAL A 23 23.13 -5.07 -9.40
N ALA A 24 22.81 -4.49 -8.24
CA ALA A 24 22.59 -3.05 -8.03
C ALA A 24 23.65 -2.13 -8.68
N PRO A 25 24.97 -2.35 -8.54
CA PRO A 25 25.97 -1.46 -9.14
C PRO A 25 25.99 -1.50 -10.68
N PHE A 26 25.55 -2.60 -11.29
CA PHE A 26 25.39 -2.69 -12.75
C PHE A 26 24.10 -2.01 -13.19
N PHE A 27 23.02 -2.26 -12.46
CA PHE A 27 21.69 -1.70 -12.76
C PHE A 27 21.64 -0.18 -12.61
N SER A 28 22.36 0.38 -11.62
CA SER A 28 22.45 1.83 -11.41
C SER A 28 23.08 2.58 -12.58
N ARG A 29 23.99 1.95 -13.33
CA ARG A 29 24.54 2.50 -14.58
C ARG A 29 23.54 2.45 -15.73
N LEU A 30 22.71 1.41 -15.78
CA LEU A 30 21.70 1.21 -16.82
C LEU A 30 20.50 2.15 -16.67
N ILE A 31 20.09 2.48 -15.43
CA ILE A 31 18.99 3.43 -15.15
C ILE A 31 19.25 4.81 -15.79
N ARG A 32 20.52 5.21 -15.99
CA ARG A 32 20.85 6.46 -16.68
C ARG A 32 20.39 6.50 -18.15
N LEU A 33 20.18 5.33 -18.77
CA LEU A 33 19.66 5.20 -20.14
C LEU A 33 18.14 5.21 -20.20
N PHE A 34 17.47 5.02 -19.06
CA PHE A 34 16.01 5.04 -18.98
C PHE A 34 15.53 6.46 -18.66
N PRO A 35 14.78 7.11 -19.56
CA PRO A 35 14.24 8.43 -19.29
C PRO A 35 13.23 8.41 -18.13
N PRO A 36 13.01 9.55 -17.44
CA PRO A 36 12.14 9.63 -16.25
C PRO A 36 10.71 9.13 -16.49
N VAL A 37 10.24 9.12 -17.75
CA VAL A 37 8.95 8.55 -18.15
C VAL A 37 8.82 7.06 -17.81
N VAL A 38 9.90 6.27 -17.89
CA VAL A 38 9.86 4.82 -17.58
C VAL A 38 9.69 4.62 -16.09
N THR A 39 10.48 5.32 -15.28
CA THR A 39 10.42 5.24 -13.82
C THR A 39 9.04 5.66 -13.30
N GLY A 40 8.49 6.77 -13.80
CA GLY A 40 7.15 7.23 -13.42
C GLY A 40 6.04 6.26 -13.84
N THR A 41 6.16 5.67 -15.03
CA THR A 41 5.18 4.68 -15.52
C THR A 41 5.21 3.41 -14.68
N ILE A 42 6.39 2.90 -14.30
CA ILE A 42 6.49 1.73 -13.42
C ILE A 42 5.88 2.01 -12.04
N ILE A 43 6.16 3.17 -11.44
CA ILE A 43 5.61 3.54 -10.13
C ILE A 43 4.09 3.67 -10.18
N THR A 44 3.54 4.29 -11.22
CA THR A 44 2.08 4.41 -11.39
C THR A 44 1.44 3.04 -11.63
N LEU A 45 2.06 2.16 -12.43
CA LEU A 45 1.61 0.79 -12.61
C LEU A 45 1.60 0.01 -11.30
N ILE A 46 2.63 0.14 -10.44
CA ILE A 46 2.64 -0.49 -9.12
C ILE A 46 1.42 0.00 -8.30
N GLY A 47 1.16 1.30 -8.28
CA GLY A 47 0.00 1.87 -7.58
C GLY A 47 -1.34 1.34 -8.13
N ILE A 48 -1.51 1.32 -9.45
CA ILE A 48 -2.74 0.83 -10.10
C ILE A 48 -2.94 -0.66 -9.84
N ASN A 49 -1.89 -1.49 -9.89
CA ASN A 49 -1.99 -2.92 -9.63
C ASN A 49 -2.29 -3.25 -8.16
N LEU A 50 -1.97 -2.36 -7.23
CA LEU A 50 -2.29 -2.52 -5.81
C LEU A 50 -3.69 -2.00 -5.44
N MET A 51 -4.32 -1.17 -6.29
CA MET A 51 -5.64 -0.60 -6.05
C MET A 51 -6.74 -1.66 -5.79
N PRO A 52 -6.82 -2.77 -6.54
CA PRO A 52 -7.81 -3.82 -6.27
C PRO A 52 -7.64 -4.46 -4.89
N VAL A 53 -6.40 -4.60 -4.42
CA VAL A 53 -6.13 -5.12 -3.07
C VAL A 53 -6.69 -4.15 -2.03
N ALA A 54 -6.43 -2.86 -2.17
CA ALA A 54 -6.98 -1.85 -1.25
C ALA A 54 -8.53 -1.87 -1.22
N ILE A 55 -9.19 -1.96 -2.39
CA ILE A 55 -10.66 -2.03 -2.46
C ILE A 55 -11.20 -3.28 -1.78
N ASN A 56 -10.58 -4.44 -1.99
CA ASN A 56 -10.97 -5.68 -1.32
C ASN A 56 -10.87 -5.58 0.21
N TRP A 57 -9.88 -4.84 0.72
CA TRP A 57 -9.73 -4.62 2.15
C TRP A 57 -10.77 -3.63 2.67
N MET A 58 -11.06 -2.54 1.94
CA MET A 58 -12.17 -1.64 2.26
C MET A 58 -13.54 -2.33 2.23
N GLY A 59 -13.70 -3.36 1.41
CA GLY A 59 -14.90 -4.19 1.37
C GLY A 59 -15.08 -5.09 2.59
N GLY A 60 -14.11 -5.20 3.50
CA GLY A 60 -14.17 -6.12 4.65
C GLY A 60 -13.35 -7.40 4.49
N GLY A 61 -12.54 -7.50 3.43
CA GLY A 61 -11.61 -8.61 3.20
C GLY A 61 -12.18 -9.71 2.30
N VAL A 62 -11.31 -10.29 1.46
CA VAL A 62 -11.70 -11.35 0.52
C VAL A 62 -12.17 -12.58 1.29
N GLY A 63 -13.38 -13.05 1.01
CA GLY A 63 -13.98 -14.22 1.66
C GLY A 63 -14.80 -13.93 2.91
N ASN A 64 -15.03 -12.65 3.25
CA ASN A 64 -15.93 -12.26 4.34
C ASN A 64 -17.41 -12.32 3.89
N PRO A 65 -18.33 -12.93 4.66
CA PRO A 65 -19.77 -12.87 4.38
C PRO A 65 -20.34 -11.45 4.29
N GLU A 66 -19.76 -10.49 5.02
CA GLU A 66 -20.11 -9.07 5.05
C GLU A 66 -19.35 -8.26 3.98
N PHE A 67 -18.82 -8.92 2.94
CA PHE A 67 -18.06 -8.23 1.89
C PHE A 67 -18.93 -7.19 1.17
N GLY A 68 -18.49 -5.94 1.18
CA GLY A 68 -19.23 -4.81 0.62
C GLY A 68 -20.30 -4.23 1.53
N SER A 69 -20.31 -4.58 2.82
CA SER A 69 -21.17 -3.91 3.82
C SER A 69 -20.93 -2.40 3.81
N TYR A 70 -22.04 -1.63 3.86
CA TYR A 70 -22.00 -0.16 3.87
C TYR A 70 -21.13 0.39 5.00
N THR A 71 -21.04 -0.34 6.12
CA THR A 71 -20.19 0.03 7.26
C THR A 71 -18.71 -0.06 6.93
N ASN A 72 -18.25 -1.14 6.28
CA ASN A 72 -16.83 -1.33 5.94
C ASN A 72 -16.36 -0.31 4.91
N ILE A 73 -17.17 -0.10 3.86
CA ILE A 73 -16.89 0.90 2.83
C ILE A 73 -16.93 2.31 3.44
N GLY A 74 -17.92 2.58 4.31
CA GLY A 74 -18.04 3.85 5.02
C GLY A 74 -16.84 4.16 5.90
N LEU A 75 -16.34 3.17 6.66
CA LEU A 75 -15.15 3.31 7.50
C LEU A 75 -13.87 3.51 6.67
N GLY A 76 -13.71 2.77 5.58
CA GLY A 76 -12.58 2.94 4.66
C GLY A 76 -12.58 4.34 4.03
N PHE A 77 -13.74 4.80 3.56
CA PHE A 77 -13.90 6.13 2.99
C PHE A 77 -13.68 7.25 4.02
N LEU A 78 -14.20 7.08 5.24
CA LEU A 78 -13.98 8.03 6.33
C LEU A 78 -12.50 8.13 6.71
N THR A 79 -11.81 6.99 6.82
CA THR A 79 -10.37 6.94 7.08
C THR A 79 -9.59 7.68 5.98
N PHE A 80 -9.94 7.44 4.72
CA PHE A 80 -9.36 8.15 3.58
C PHE A 80 -9.59 9.67 3.67
N LEU A 81 -10.81 10.12 4.01
CA LEU A 81 -11.11 11.53 4.19
C LEU A 81 -10.29 12.15 5.33
N ILE A 82 -10.10 11.45 6.44
CA ILE A 82 -9.25 11.93 7.55
C ILE A 82 -7.81 12.08 7.07
N VAL A 83 -7.25 11.10 6.35
CA VAL A 83 -5.88 11.20 5.79
C VAL A 83 -5.76 12.42 4.89
N VAL A 84 -6.70 12.63 3.97
CA VAL A 84 -6.67 13.78 3.03
C VAL A 84 -6.81 15.10 3.77
N PHE A 85 -7.69 15.16 4.77
CA PHE A 85 -7.89 16.35 5.59
C PHE A 85 -6.62 16.70 6.36
N VAL A 86 -6.03 15.73 7.07
CA VAL A 86 -4.77 15.94 7.80
C VAL A 86 -3.65 16.33 6.83
N TYR A 87 -3.53 15.66 5.69
CA TYR A 87 -2.50 15.99 4.69
C TYR A 87 -2.61 17.43 4.18
N LYS A 88 -3.83 17.91 3.93
CA LYS A 88 -4.08 19.26 3.40
C LYS A 88 -3.88 20.36 4.44
N PHE A 89 -4.26 20.13 5.70
CA PHE A 89 -4.24 21.17 6.73
C PHE A 89 -2.99 21.14 7.61
N ALA A 90 -2.34 19.98 7.77
CA ALA A 90 -1.10 19.87 8.52
C ALA A 90 0.09 20.44 7.73
N LYS A 91 1.03 21.05 8.45
CA LYS A 91 2.29 21.56 7.89
C LYS A 91 3.48 20.84 8.51
N GLY A 92 4.56 20.72 7.73
CA GLY A 92 5.81 20.11 8.17
C GLY A 92 5.66 18.62 8.48
N PHE A 93 6.21 18.18 9.62
CA PHE A 93 6.28 16.77 10.02
C PHE A 93 4.91 16.08 10.10
N LEU A 94 3.86 16.80 10.52
CA LEU A 94 2.51 16.21 10.62
C LEU A 94 1.92 15.83 9.26
N SER A 95 2.28 16.52 8.16
CA SER A 95 1.79 16.15 6.82
C SER A 95 2.43 14.84 6.32
N ASN A 96 3.68 14.55 6.70
CA ASN A 96 4.33 13.28 6.39
C ASN A 96 3.71 12.10 7.17
N LEU A 97 3.16 12.36 8.35
CA LEU A 97 2.51 11.37 9.20
C LEU A 97 1.01 11.23 8.96
N SER A 98 0.44 11.93 7.97
CA SER A 98 -1.02 11.97 7.72
C SER A 98 -1.64 10.58 7.60
N VAL A 99 -0.96 9.65 6.91
CA VAL A 99 -1.43 8.28 6.76
C VAL A 99 -1.50 7.57 8.10
N LEU A 100 -0.47 7.73 8.95
CA LEU A 100 -0.42 7.10 10.28
C LEU A 100 -1.49 7.69 11.22
N ILE A 101 -1.65 9.01 11.23
CA ILE A 101 -2.69 9.70 12.01
C ILE A 101 -4.08 9.26 11.57
N GLY A 102 -4.34 9.25 10.26
CA GLY A 102 -5.62 8.83 9.71
C GLY A 102 -5.93 7.37 10.03
N LEU A 103 -4.93 6.48 10.00
CA LEU A 103 -5.11 5.07 10.34
C LEU A 103 -5.42 4.87 11.83
N ILE A 104 -4.75 5.60 12.73
CA ILE A 104 -5.07 5.59 14.17
C ILE A 104 -6.49 6.11 14.41
N ALA A 105 -6.85 7.25 13.81
CA ALA A 105 -8.17 7.84 13.97
C ALA A 105 -9.28 6.95 13.38
N GLY A 106 -9.07 6.40 12.18
CA GLY A 106 -10.00 5.49 11.52
C GLY A 106 -10.22 4.20 12.34
N THR A 107 -9.15 3.66 12.92
CA THR A 107 -9.24 2.48 13.81
C THR A 107 -9.98 2.82 15.10
N ALA A 108 -9.74 3.99 15.69
CA ALA A 108 -10.46 4.44 16.89
C ALA A 108 -11.97 4.62 16.63
N ILE A 109 -12.34 5.12 15.45
CA ILE A 109 -13.74 5.25 15.04
C ILE A 109 -14.36 3.88 14.80
N ALA A 110 -13.65 2.97 14.12
CA ALA A 110 -14.11 1.60 13.93
C ALA A 110 -14.36 0.91 15.28
N PHE A 111 -13.43 1.05 16.24
CA PHE A 111 -13.57 0.52 17.60
C PHE A 111 -14.78 1.10 18.34
N ALA A 112 -15.09 2.38 18.14
CA ALA A 112 -16.28 3.01 18.73
C ALA A 112 -17.59 2.55 18.06
N MET A 113 -17.54 2.11 16.80
CA MET A 113 -18.69 1.59 16.04
C MET A 113 -18.93 0.08 16.24
N GLY A 114 -17.99 -0.64 16.87
CA GLY A 114 -18.08 -2.07 17.16
C GLY A 114 -16.96 -2.86 16.52
#